data_AF-A0A7S2E327-F1
#
_entry.id   AF-A0A7S2E327-F1
#
_cell.length_a   1.000
_cell.length_b   1.000
_cell.length_c   1.000
_cell.angle_alpha   90.00
_cell.angle_beta   90.00
_cell.angle_gamma   90.00
#
_symmetry.space_group_name_H-M   'P 1'
#
loop_
_entity.id
_entity.type
_entity.pdbx_description
1 polymer ?
#
loop_
_entity_poly.entity_id
_entity_poly.type
_entity_poly.pdbx_seq_one_letter_code
_entity_poly.pdbx_strand_id
1 'polypeptide(L)'
;TYAVEGDALAPRQIPPGAPTAMGLLVDLRHQMCANLLRQVMESAQITKIMWDAETTCQSLMYQQHPCSLGIQPVAVVDAKIAFNNLPLDSMLAHARKRLTRGLPRRDLVETDALQASNRRVAALPLSFLGAAQRIDDVHRIEAILLSKAPPMGSYAEAREATDRMLGDLRCDPCGIRTLGVHMGMFEASGGVK
;
A
#
# COMPACT_ATOMS: atom_id res chain seq x y z
N THR A 1 -16.41 -5.62 -27.97
CA THR A 1 -15.02 -5.10 -28.05
C THR A 1 -14.93 -3.86 -27.19
N TYR A 2 -14.43 -4.00 -25.95
CA TYR A 2 -14.00 -2.87 -25.14
C TYR A 2 -12.73 -3.29 -24.43
N ALA A 3 -11.60 -3.12 -25.13
CA ALA A 3 -10.31 -2.95 -24.48
C ALA A 3 -10.35 -1.54 -23.90
N VAL A 4 -10.44 -1.45 -22.57
CA VAL A 4 -10.21 -0.18 -21.88
C VAL A 4 -8.73 0.14 -22.12
N GLU A 5 -8.45 1.29 -22.71
CA GLU A 5 -7.08 1.78 -22.94
C GLU A 5 -6.29 1.69 -21.63
N GLY A 6 -5.19 0.94 -21.68
CA GLY A 6 -4.38 0.57 -20.52
C GLY A 6 -3.71 1.73 -19.77
N ASP A 7 -3.89 2.97 -20.22
CA ASP A 7 -3.31 4.18 -19.63
C ASP A 7 -4.29 4.99 -18.78
N ALA A 8 -5.60 4.87 -19.04
CA ALA A 8 -6.60 5.48 -18.17
C ALA A 8 -6.94 4.49 -17.06
N LEU A 9 -6.23 4.57 -15.93
CA LEU A 9 -6.68 4.03 -14.64
C LEU A 9 -7.91 4.81 -14.15
N ALA A 10 -8.93 4.92 -15.00
CA ALA A 10 -10.20 5.52 -14.69
C ALA A 10 -10.95 4.58 -13.73
N PRO A 11 -11.39 5.07 -12.57
CA PRO A 11 -12.16 4.26 -11.65
C PRO A 11 -13.39 3.68 -12.36
N ARG A 12 -13.55 2.36 -12.33
CA ARG A 12 -14.72 1.70 -12.90
C ARG A 12 -15.97 2.21 -12.17
N GLN A 13 -16.98 2.67 -12.91
CA GLN A 13 -18.24 3.06 -12.30
C GLN A 13 -18.92 1.83 -11.70
N ILE A 14 -19.14 1.85 -10.39
CA ILE A 14 -19.87 0.78 -9.68
C ILE A 14 -21.38 1.05 -9.86
N PRO A 15 -22.17 0.08 -10.36
CA PRO A 15 -23.61 0.22 -10.45
C PRO A 15 -24.25 0.50 -9.08
N PRO A 16 -25.27 1.37 -9.00
CA PRO A 16 -26.00 1.58 -7.75
C PRO A 16 -26.62 0.26 -7.27
N GLY A 17 -26.28 -0.15 -6.04
CA GLY A 17 -26.79 -1.38 -5.42
C GLY A 17 -25.90 -2.61 -5.58
N ALA A 18 -24.75 -2.51 -6.25
CA ALA A 18 -23.77 -3.59 -6.22
C ALA A 18 -23.28 -3.79 -4.76
N PRO A 19 -23.24 -5.04 -4.26
CA PRO A 19 -22.68 -5.29 -2.94
C PRO A 19 -21.23 -4.82 -2.92
N THR A 20 -20.84 -4.09 -1.88
CA THR A 20 -19.43 -3.81 -1.60
C THR A 20 -18.74 -5.16 -1.45
N ALA A 21 -17.91 -5.54 -2.42
CA ALA A 21 -17.22 -6.81 -2.38
C ALA A 21 -16.36 -6.84 -1.12
N MET A 22 -16.60 -7.81 -0.24
CA MET A 22 -15.79 -7.94 0.97
C MET A 22 -14.33 -8.17 0.55
N GLY A 23 -13.42 -7.42 1.17
CA GLY A 23 -11.98 -7.67 1.02
C GLY A 23 -11.61 -9.05 1.54
N LEU A 24 -10.50 -9.59 1.04
CA LEU A 24 -9.98 -10.89 1.43
C LEU A 24 -8.84 -10.73 2.44
N LEU A 25 -8.92 -11.46 3.56
CA LEU A 25 -7.78 -11.64 4.45
C LEU A 25 -7.10 -12.96 4.09
N VAL A 26 -5.81 -12.86 3.78
CA VAL A 26 -5.01 -13.98 3.26
C VAL A 26 -3.90 -14.29 4.26
N ASP A 27 -3.87 -15.54 4.75
CA ASP A 27 -2.80 -16.01 5.64
C ASP A 27 -1.56 -16.41 4.84
N LEU A 28 -0.60 -15.50 4.75
CA LEU A 28 0.65 -15.73 4.00
C LEU A 28 1.62 -16.70 4.66
N ARG A 29 1.30 -17.22 5.86
CA ARG A 29 2.03 -18.35 6.47
C ARG A 29 1.70 -19.66 5.76
N HIS A 30 0.56 -19.72 5.07
CA HIS A 30 0.14 -20.89 4.32
C HIS A 30 0.69 -20.81 2.88
N GLN A 31 1.46 -21.81 2.47
CA GLN A 31 2.19 -21.79 1.19
C GLN A 31 1.27 -21.59 -0.02
N MET A 32 0.08 -22.21 -0.03
CA MET A 32 -0.88 -22.01 -1.12
C MET A 32 -1.34 -20.56 -1.24
N CYS A 33 -1.58 -19.90 -0.11
CA CYS A 33 -1.99 -18.50 -0.08
C CYS A 33 -0.86 -17.57 -0.52
N ALA A 34 0.37 -17.85 -0.07
CA ALA A 34 1.56 -17.14 -0.52
C ALA A 34 1.79 -17.30 -2.05
N ASN A 35 1.59 -18.51 -2.59
CA ASN A 35 1.72 -18.77 -4.02
C ASN A 35 0.65 -18.04 -4.85
N LEU A 36 -0.61 -18.00 -4.36
CA LEU A 36 -1.67 -17.22 -5.00
C LEU A 36 -1.35 -15.73 -5.01
N LEU A 37 -0.92 -15.19 -3.86
CA LEU A 37 -0.50 -13.79 -3.79
C LEU A 37 0.67 -13.52 -4.74
N ARG A 38 1.65 -14.43 -4.81
CA ARG A 38 2.79 -14.32 -5.74
C ARG A 38 2.33 -14.18 -7.18
N GLN A 39 1.44 -15.05 -7.65
CA GLN A 39 0.90 -14.99 -9.01
C GLN A 39 0.24 -13.64 -9.32
N VAL A 40 -0.51 -13.08 -8.37
CA VAL A 40 -1.13 -11.77 -8.54
C VAL A 40 -0.07 -10.66 -8.53
N MET A 41 0.80 -10.65 -7.52
CA MET A 41 1.79 -9.59 -7.30
C MET A 41 2.86 -9.54 -8.39
N GLU A 42 3.24 -10.67 -8.97
CA GLU A 42 4.24 -10.78 -10.05
C GLU A 42 3.64 -10.67 -11.45
N SER A 43 2.30 -10.63 -11.58
CA SER A 43 1.64 -10.46 -12.88
C SER A 43 1.66 -9.00 -13.35
N ALA A 44 2.33 -8.71 -14.47
CA ALA A 44 2.28 -7.40 -15.11
C ALA A 44 0.93 -7.08 -15.76
N GLN A 45 0.05 -8.08 -15.92
CA GLN A 45 -1.29 -7.92 -16.49
C GLN A 45 -2.30 -7.41 -15.45
N ILE A 46 -1.95 -7.46 -14.17
CA ILE A 46 -2.77 -6.96 -13.07
C ILE A 46 -2.08 -5.74 -12.50
N THR A 47 -2.73 -4.58 -12.58
CA THR A 47 -2.30 -3.37 -11.88
C THR A 47 -2.75 -3.42 -10.43
N LYS A 48 -1.82 -3.24 -9.49
CA LYS A 48 -2.10 -3.24 -8.04
C LYS A 48 -2.10 -1.82 -7.56
N ILE A 49 -3.20 -1.40 -6.95
CA ILE A 49 -3.27 -0.08 -6.32
C ILE A 49 -3.06 -0.26 -4.82
N MET A 50 -2.08 0.46 -4.28
CA MET A 50 -1.71 0.42 -2.87
C MET A 50 -1.60 1.85 -2.35
N TRP A 51 -1.68 2.04 -1.03
CA TRP A 51 -1.40 3.32 -0.39
C TRP A 51 -0.16 3.15 0.46
N ASP A 52 0.89 3.93 0.20
CA ASP A 52 2.16 3.83 0.93
C ASP A 52 2.83 2.46 0.72
N ALA A 53 3.12 2.15 -0.53
CA ALA A 53 3.42 0.80 -0.99
C ALA A 53 4.81 0.30 -0.59
N GLU A 54 5.75 1.21 -0.28
CA GLU A 54 7.18 0.92 -0.10
C GLU A 54 7.44 -0.20 0.93
N THR A 55 6.99 0.00 2.17
CA THR A 55 7.22 -0.94 3.27
C THR A 55 6.55 -2.30 3.01
N THR A 56 5.39 -2.28 2.36
CA THR A 56 4.68 -3.52 2.00
C THR A 56 5.44 -4.26 0.91
N CYS A 57 5.92 -3.57 -0.12
CA CYS A 57 6.71 -4.18 -1.19
C CYS A 57 8.04 -4.73 -0.68
N GLN A 58 8.73 -3.98 0.20
CA GLN A 58 9.94 -4.45 0.86
C GLN A 58 9.68 -5.73 1.68
N SER A 59 8.57 -5.78 2.43
CA SER A 59 8.17 -6.96 3.19
C SER A 59 7.88 -8.16 2.27
N LEU A 60 7.18 -7.96 1.15
CA LEU A 60 6.91 -9.01 0.17
C LEU A 60 8.20 -9.59 -0.44
N MET A 61 9.18 -8.74 -0.72
CA MET A 61 10.45 -9.15 -1.32
C MET A 61 11.37 -9.84 -0.31
N TYR A 62 11.47 -9.31 0.91
CA TYR A 62 12.60 -9.61 1.79
C TYR A 62 12.26 -10.15 3.17
N GLN A 63 10.99 -10.19 3.58
CA GLN A 63 10.60 -10.80 4.85
C GLN A 63 11.09 -12.25 4.89
N GLN A 64 11.77 -12.63 5.99
CA GLN A 64 12.25 -14.00 6.23
C GLN A 64 11.42 -14.74 7.28
N HIS A 65 10.81 -14.02 8.23
CA HIS A 65 10.04 -14.61 9.32
C HIS A 65 8.58 -14.14 9.31
N PRO A 66 7.62 -15.03 9.63
CA PRO A 66 7.78 -16.43 9.99
C PRO A 66 8.15 -17.36 8.81
N CYS A 67 7.99 -16.88 7.58
CA CYS A 67 8.38 -17.57 6.37
C CYS A 67 8.86 -16.56 5.32
N SER A 68 9.75 -17.01 4.44
CA SER A 68 10.20 -16.21 3.32
C SER A 68 9.11 -16.08 2.27
N LEU A 69 8.83 -14.85 1.83
CA LEU A 69 7.84 -14.61 0.77
C LEU A 69 8.51 -14.57 -0.61
N GLY A 70 9.60 -13.81 -0.75
CA GLY A 70 10.38 -13.71 -1.99
C GLY A 70 9.54 -13.27 -3.19
N ILE A 71 8.45 -12.53 -2.96
CA ILE A 71 7.53 -12.09 -3.99
C ILE A 71 8.10 -10.82 -4.63
N GLN A 72 8.07 -10.73 -5.96
CA GLN A 72 8.56 -9.57 -6.71
C GLN A 72 7.42 -8.73 -7.29
N PRO A 73 6.85 -7.76 -6.54
CA PRO A 73 5.82 -6.87 -7.04
C PRO A 73 6.21 -6.20 -8.37
N VAL A 74 5.28 -6.20 -9.32
CA VAL A 74 5.34 -5.44 -10.57
C VAL A 74 4.02 -4.73 -10.82
N ALA A 75 3.99 -3.70 -11.68
CA ALA A 75 2.76 -2.98 -12.02
C ALA A 75 2.00 -2.48 -10.77
N VAL A 76 2.75 -1.97 -9.78
CA VAL A 76 2.19 -1.38 -8.57
C VAL A 76 2.04 0.12 -8.78
N VAL A 77 0.91 0.66 -8.32
CA VAL A 77 0.64 2.09 -8.29
C VAL A 77 0.48 2.48 -6.83
N ASP A 78 1.45 3.23 -6.32
CA ASP A 78 1.28 3.90 -5.04
C ASP A 78 0.39 5.13 -5.21
N ALA A 79 -0.87 5.00 -4.80
CA ALA A 79 -1.84 6.08 -4.85
C ALA A 79 -1.44 7.27 -3.96
N LYS A 80 -0.67 7.05 -2.89
CA LYS A 80 -0.19 8.13 -2.03
C LYS A 80 0.68 9.11 -2.81
N ILE A 81 1.53 8.61 -3.71
CA ILE A 81 2.36 9.45 -4.61
C ILE A 81 1.46 10.28 -5.53
N ALA A 82 0.44 9.65 -6.14
CA ALA A 82 -0.51 10.35 -7.01
C ALA A 82 -1.23 11.51 -6.30
N PHE A 83 -1.45 11.39 -4.99
CA PHE A 83 -2.08 12.40 -4.15
C PHE A 83 -1.07 13.25 -3.34
N ASN A 84 0.11 13.53 -3.90
CA ASN A 84 1.12 14.42 -3.31
C ASN A 84 1.59 13.98 -1.91
N ASN A 85 1.68 12.68 -1.68
CA ASN A 85 2.11 12.09 -0.41
C ASN A 85 1.22 12.44 0.79
N LEU A 86 -0.04 12.83 0.55
CA LEU A 86 -0.97 13.13 1.63
C LEU A 86 -1.31 11.86 2.45
N PRO A 87 -1.52 11.97 3.77
CA PRO A 87 -2.00 10.86 4.58
C PRO A 87 -3.38 10.38 4.11
N LEU A 88 -3.64 9.08 4.27
CA LEU A 88 -4.92 8.46 3.88
C LEU A 88 -6.11 9.15 4.55
N ASP A 89 -5.99 9.45 5.85
CA ASP A 89 -7.07 10.09 6.63
C ASP A 89 -7.38 11.52 6.16
N SER A 90 -6.35 12.28 5.77
CA SER A 90 -6.52 13.61 5.16
C SER A 90 -7.29 13.51 3.85
N MET A 91 -7.01 12.48 3.04
CA MET A 91 -7.71 12.25 1.78
C MET A 91 -9.16 11.79 1.99
N LEU A 92 -9.42 10.98 3.00
CA LEU A 92 -10.76 10.51 3.36
C LEU A 92 -11.68 11.63 3.84
N ALA A 93 -11.16 12.65 4.53
CA ALA A 93 -11.95 13.79 4.98
C ALA A 93 -12.67 14.51 3.83
N HIS A 94 -12.15 14.38 2.61
CA HIS A 94 -12.69 14.98 1.40
C HIS A 94 -13.29 13.97 0.42
N ALA A 95 -13.39 12.69 0.79
CA ALA A 95 -14.06 11.69 -0.01
C ALA A 95 -15.60 11.90 0.03
N ARG A 96 -16.30 11.39 -0.99
CA ARG A 96 -17.76 11.45 -1.05
C ARG A 96 -18.35 10.70 0.15
N LYS A 97 -19.09 11.41 1.01
CA LYS A 97 -19.69 10.86 2.26
C LYS A 97 -20.50 9.56 2.06
N ARG A 98 -21.10 9.37 0.88
CA ARG A 98 -21.84 8.14 0.56
C ARG A 98 -20.94 6.90 0.46
N LEU A 99 -19.68 7.06 0.04
CA LEU A 99 -18.71 5.98 -0.14
C LEU A 99 -17.97 5.64 1.15
N THR A 100 -17.94 6.58 2.11
CA THR A 100 -17.30 6.37 3.42
C THR A 100 -18.31 6.04 4.53
N ARG A 101 -19.61 5.99 4.21
CA ARG A 101 -20.67 5.70 5.17
C ARG A 101 -20.55 4.26 5.68
N GLY A 102 -20.47 4.09 6.99
CA GLY A 102 -20.42 2.76 7.63
C GLY A 102 -19.02 2.19 7.79
N LEU A 103 -17.98 2.85 7.25
CA LEU A 103 -16.60 2.50 7.57
C LEU A 103 -16.34 2.83 9.05
N PRO A 104 -15.80 1.90 9.84
CA PRO A 104 -15.45 2.18 11.23
C PRO A 104 -14.38 3.26 11.29
N ARG A 105 -14.35 3.97 12.42
CA ARG A 105 -13.26 4.90 12.71
C ARG A 105 -11.96 4.11 12.75
N ARG A 106 -10.94 4.66 12.09
CA ARG A 106 -9.58 4.12 12.17
C ARG A 106 -9.07 4.41 13.56
N ASP A 107 -8.84 3.38 14.35
CA ASP A 107 -8.07 3.54 15.59
C ASP A 107 -6.62 3.78 15.16
N LEU A 108 -6.08 4.94 15.54
CA LEU A 108 -4.66 5.25 15.41
C LEU A 108 -3.91 4.37 16.42
N VAL A 109 -3.72 3.10 16.07
CA VAL A 109 -2.69 2.30 16.73
C VAL A 109 -1.38 2.99 16.40
N GLU A 110 -0.57 3.28 17.41
CA GLU A 110 0.75 3.89 17.27
C GLU A 110 1.71 2.88 16.61
N THR A 111 1.51 2.67 15.30
CA THR A 111 2.17 1.63 14.50
C THR A 111 3.67 1.84 14.45
N ASP A 112 4.08 3.10 14.42
CA ASP A 112 5.46 3.50 14.18
C ASP A 112 6.35 3.16 15.39
N ALA A 113 5.84 3.38 16.61
CA ALA A 113 6.54 3.01 17.85
C ALA A 113 6.72 1.48 17.98
N LEU A 114 5.71 0.71 17.55
CA LEU A 114 5.77 -0.75 17.55
C LEU A 114 6.73 -1.28 16.48
N GLN A 115 6.67 -0.73 15.26
CA GLN A 115 7.56 -1.11 14.16
C GLN A 115 9.02 -0.77 14.47
N ALA A 116 9.29 0.41 15.01
CA ALA A 116 10.64 0.82 15.43
C ALA A 116 11.23 -0.12 16.50
N SER A 117 10.37 -0.74 17.31
CA SER A 117 10.78 -1.72 18.33
C SER A 117 10.79 -3.17 17.83
N ASN A 118 10.67 -3.42 16.52
CA ASN A 118 10.49 -4.75 15.93
C ASN A 118 9.35 -5.55 16.58
N ARG A 119 8.33 -4.86 17.08
CA ARG A 119 7.13 -5.47 17.66
C ARG A 119 6.07 -5.63 16.59
N ARG A 120 5.23 -6.65 16.78
CA ARG A 120 4.06 -6.84 15.93
C ARG A 120 3.12 -5.67 16.09
N VAL A 121 2.71 -5.09 14.96
CA VAL A 121 1.71 -4.01 14.91
C VAL A 121 0.33 -4.49 15.33
N ALA A 122 0.07 -5.79 15.22
CA ALA A 122 -1.17 -6.41 15.68
C ALA A 122 -0.88 -7.73 16.40
N ALA A 123 -1.62 -7.99 17.48
CA ALA A 123 -1.64 -9.28 18.14
C ALA A 123 -2.24 -10.34 17.21
N LEU A 124 -1.71 -11.57 17.26
CA LEU A 124 -2.29 -12.72 16.57
C LEU A 124 -2.93 -13.68 17.60
N PRO A 125 -4.13 -14.23 17.31
CA PRO A 125 -4.96 -13.96 16.13
C PRO A 125 -5.51 -12.53 16.13
N LEU A 126 -5.77 -11.97 14.95
CA LEU A 126 -6.40 -10.66 14.83
C LEU A 126 -7.78 -10.69 15.50
N SER A 127 -8.12 -9.64 16.25
CA SER A 127 -9.49 -9.44 16.69
C SER A 127 -10.38 -9.17 15.48
N PHE A 128 -11.68 -9.46 15.60
CA PHE A 128 -12.66 -9.14 14.53
C PHE A 128 -12.58 -7.66 14.11
N LEU A 129 -12.45 -6.75 15.09
CA LEU A 129 -12.31 -5.31 14.83
C LEU A 129 -11.02 -4.98 14.07
N GLY A 130 -9.89 -5.58 14.48
CA GLY A 130 -8.61 -5.37 13.79
C GLY A 130 -8.60 -5.94 12.37
N ALA A 131 -9.27 -7.07 12.16
CA ALA A 131 -9.49 -7.65 10.83
C ALA A 131 -10.38 -6.76 9.95
N ALA A 132 -11.50 -6.27 10.50
CA ALA A 132 -12.41 -5.36 9.81
C ALA A 132 -11.71 -4.06 9.39
N GLN A 133 -10.99 -3.41 10.30
CA GLN A 133 -10.26 -2.15 10.02
C GLN A 133 -9.28 -2.27 8.85
N ARG A 134 -8.64 -3.44 8.67
CA ARG A 134 -7.69 -3.70 7.57
C ARG A 134 -8.40 -3.91 6.23
N ILE A 135 -9.55 -4.60 6.23
CA ILE A 135 -10.42 -4.70 5.05
C ILE A 135 -10.97 -3.33 4.67
N ASP A 136 -11.24 -2.46 5.64
CA ASP A 136 -11.74 -1.12 5.40
C ASP A 136 -10.71 -0.20 4.74
N ASP A 137 -9.40 -0.42 4.92
CA ASP A 137 -8.38 0.37 4.21
C ASP A 137 -8.49 0.20 2.69
N VAL A 138 -8.86 -0.99 2.21
CA VAL A 138 -9.15 -1.21 0.78
C VAL A 138 -10.33 -0.35 0.33
N HIS A 139 -11.42 -0.36 1.09
CA HIS A 139 -12.61 0.45 0.81
C HIS A 139 -12.34 1.96 0.92
N ARG A 140 -11.47 2.38 1.84
CA ARG A 140 -11.02 3.77 2.01
C ARG A 140 -10.27 4.25 0.77
N ILE A 141 -9.32 3.45 0.28
CA ILE A 141 -8.60 3.73 -0.95
C ILE A 141 -9.58 3.82 -2.12
N GLU A 142 -10.44 2.82 -2.29
CA GLU A 142 -11.47 2.83 -3.34
C GLU A 142 -12.36 4.08 -3.28
N ALA A 143 -12.84 4.45 -2.09
CA ALA A 143 -13.65 5.64 -1.88
C ALA A 143 -12.93 6.93 -2.30
N ILE A 144 -11.62 7.04 -2.04
CA ILE A 144 -10.80 8.18 -2.50
C ILE A 144 -10.72 8.19 -4.02
N LEU A 145 -10.32 7.07 -4.63
CA LEU A 145 -10.14 6.94 -6.09
C LEU A 145 -11.44 7.25 -6.85
N LEU A 146 -12.59 6.82 -6.33
CA LEU A 146 -13.91 7.09 -6.91
C LEU A 146 -14.44 8.51 -6.63
N SER A 147 -13.83 9.23 -5.70
CA SER A 147 -14.24 10.59 -5.33
C SER A 147 -13.43 11.66 -6.04
N LYS A 148 -12.17 11.37 -6.40
CA LYS A 148 -11.20 12.37 -6.83
C LYS A 148 -10.27 11.84 -7.90
N ALA A 149 -9.90 12.72 -8.82
CA ALA A 149 -8.71 12.55 -9.65
C ALA A 149 -7.47 13.04 -8.88
N PRO A 150 -6.27 12.51 -9.18
CA PRO A 150 -5.04 13.02 -8.61
C PRO A 150 -4.84 14.50 -8.99
N PRO A 151 -4.44 15.39 -8.06
CA PRO A 151 -4.45 16.83 -8.28
C PRO A 151 -3.29 17.36 -9.14
N MET A 152 -2.14 16.68 -9.13
CA MET A 152 -0.89 17.17 -9.74
C MET A 152 -0.26 16.19 -10.73
N GLY A 153 -0.95 15.10 -11.06
CA GLY A 153 -0.38 14.08 -11.94
C GLY A 153 -1.37 13.00 -12.35
N SER A 154 -0.86 12.01 -13.06
CA SER A 154 -1.60 10.82 -13.48
C SER A 154 -1.21 9.60 -12.63
N TYR A 155 -2.08 8.59 -12.61
CA TYR A 155 -1.69 7.30 -12.04
C TYR A 155 -0.55 6.62 -12.82
N ALA A 156 -0.31 6.99 -14.08
CA ALA A 156 0.83 6.52 -14.86
C ALA A 156 2.15 7.07 -14.30
N GLU A 157 2.20 8.36 -13.97
CA GLU A 157 3.39 8.96 -13.33
C GLU A 157 3.64 8.36 -11.93
N ALA A 158 2.56 8.13 -11.16
CA ALA A 158 2.67 7.44 -9.88
C ALA A 158 3.17 6.01 -10.04
N ARG A 159 2.74 5.30 -11.09
CA ARG A 159 3.27 3.97 -11.44
C ARG A 159 4.76 4.03 -11.77
N GLU A 160 5.19 4.94 -12.63
CA GLU A 160 6.60 5.10 -12.99
C GLU A 160 7.48 5.44 -11.77
N ALA A 161 6.99 6.31 -10.89
CA ALA A 161 7.65 6.60 -9.62
C ALA A 161 7.73 5.34 -8.73
N THR A 162 6.66 4.56 -8.67
CA THR A 162 6.62 3.29 -7.92
C THR A 162 7.59 2.27 -8.54
N ASP A 163 7.65 2.14 -9.85
CA ASP A 163 8.55 1.21 -10.55
C ASP A 163 10.03 1.58 -10.31
N ARG A 164 10.35 2.88 -10.26
CA ARG A 164 11.69 3.36 -9.84
C ARG A 164 12.00 2.98 -8.40
N MET A 165 11.10 3.26 -7.47
CA MET A 165 11.24 2.87 -6.05
C MET A 165 11.44 1.35 -5.92
N LEU A 166 10.69 0.52 -6.65
CA LEU A 166 10.88 -0.94 -6.66
C LEU A 166 12.25 -1.33 -7.22
N GLY A 167 12.76 -0.62 -8.22
CA GLY A 167 14.13 -0.78 -8.73
C GLY A 167 15.19 -0.47 -7.68
N ASP A 168 15.00 0.63 -6.92
CA ASP A 168 15.90 1.04 -5.85
C ASP A 168 15.92 0.01 -4.72
N LEU A 169 14.74 -0.46 -4.28
CA LEU A 169 14.61 -1.52 -3.28
C LEU A 169 15.30 -2.83 -3.70
N ARG A 170 15.34 -3.14 -4.99
CA ARG A 170 16.08 -4.31 -5.53
C ARG A 170 17.59 -4.12 -5.50
N CYS A 171 18.04 -2.89 -5.72
CA CYS A 171 19.46 -2.54 -5.69
C CYS A 171 20.00 -2.35 -4.27
N ASP A 172 19.13 -2.11 -3.28
CA ASP A 172 19.51 -1.90 -1.88
C ASP A 172 18.51 -2.57 -0.90
N PRO A 173 18.47 -3.91 -0.85
CA PRO A 173 17.48 -4.66 -0.06
C PRO A 173 17.53 -4.35 1.44
N CYS A 174 18.71 -3.94 1.93
CA CYS A 174 18.96 -3.64 3.34
C CYS A 174 18.91 -2.12 3.64
N GLY A 175 18.65 -1.26 2.64
CA GLY A 175 18.63 0.19 2.81
C GLY A 175 19.97 0.81 3.24
N ILE A 176 21.10 0.13 2.98
CA ILE A 176 22.43 0.54 3.45
C ILE A 176 22.86 1.85 2.77
N ARG A 177 22.53 2.04 1.49
CA ARG A 177 22.86 3.26 0.75
C ARG A 177 22.08 4.45 1.31
N THR A 178 20.79 4.26 1.59
CA THR A 178 19.93 5.28 2.20
C THR A 178 20.43 5.66 3.59
N LEU A 179 20.81 4.67 4.41
CA LEU A 179 21.44 4.93 5.72
C LEU A 179 22.73 5.75 5.59
N GLY A 180 23.59 5.43 4.62
CA GLY A 180 24.82 6.19 4.38
C GLY A 180 24.56 7.67 4.07
N VAL A 181 23.54 7.96 3.27
CA VAL A 181 23.12 9.35 2.98
C VAL A 181 22.63 10.06 4.26
N HIS A 182 21.77 9.41 5.04
CA HIS A 182 21.27 10.00 6.29
C HIS A 182 22.36 10.21 7.33
N MET A 183 23.31 9.28 7.45
CA MET A 183 24.47 9.43 8.33
C MET A 183 25.32 10.63 7.91
N GLY A 184 25.60 10.78 6.61
CA GLY A 184 26.31 11.96 6.09
C GLY A 184 25.58 13.28 6.35
N MET A 185 24.24 13.30 6.25
CA MET A 185 23.44 14.47 6.62
C MET A 185 23.52 14.76 8.13
N PHE A 186 23.50 13.74 8.98
CA PHE A 186 23.60 13.88 10.43
C PHE A 186 24.98 14.44 10.85
N GLU A 187 26.05 13.95 10.23
CA GLU A 187 27.41 14.45 10.41
C GLU A 187 27.56 15.90 9.94
N ALA A 188 27.02 16.24 8.77
CA ALA A 188 27.02 17.61 8.23
C ALA A 188 26.17 18.58 9.07
N SER A 189 25.15 18.09 9.76
CA SER A 189 24.30 18.88 10.66
C SER A 189 24.94 19.13 12.03
N GLY A 190 26.18 18.69 12.24
CA GLY A 190 26.95 18.93 13.46
C GLY A 190 26.45 18.11 14.65
N GLY A 191 26.11 16.83 14.41
CA GLY A 191 25.64 15.82 15.36
C GLY A 191 25.65 16.23 16.83
N VAL A 192 24.46 16.22 17.45
CA VAL A 192 24.21 16.56 18.87
C VAL A 192 25.38 16.11 19.76
N LYS A 193 26.13 17.09 20.29
CA LYS A 193 27.12 16.90 21.36
C LYS A 193 26.41 16.64 22.69
#